data_AF-A0A015LUC7-F1
#
_entry.id   AF-A0A015LUC7-F1
#
_cell.length_a   1.000
_cell.length_b   1.000
_cell.length_c   1.000
_cell.angle_alpha   90.00
_cell.angle_beta   90.00
_cell.angle_gamma   90.00
#
_symmetry.space_group_name_H-M   'P 1'
#
loop_
_entity.id
_entity.type
_entity.pdbx_description
1 polymer ?
#
loop_
_entity_poly.entity_id
_entity_poly.type
_entity_poly.pdbx_seq_one_letter_code
_entity_poly.pdbx_strand_id
1 'polypeptide(L)'
;MSEKKPDYYNSVNNPITFSSDEVLVRNYNNFNLTYDELINNSQNTRLARRNERNGTNIIPRRQNAWVLYLRDKSTGRDVRFQFKQIAKMWNEEPKEVIKVYEAAARLAAERHIEKYGSDYKYKPEKSFKTSKSLKNSSNLIFSKF
;
A
#
# COMPACT_ATOMS: atom_id res chain seq x y z
N MET A 1 -26.90 1.02 -19.80
CA MET A 1 -27.82 1.26 -18.67
C MET A 1 -27.11 2.10 -17.65
N SER A 2 -27.57 3.33 -17.41
CA SER A 2 -26.97 4.25 -16.42
C SER A 2 -27.52 3.89 -15.04
N GLU A 3 -26.67 3.42 -14.13
CA GLU A 3 -27.04 3.26 -12.71
C GLU A 3 -27.32 4.65 -12.12
N LYS A 4 -28.61 4.97 -11.96
CA LYS A 4 -29.01 6.16 -11.19
C LYS A 4 -28.71 5.88 -9.72
N LYS A 5 -27.72 6.58 -9.17
CA LYS A 5 -27.45 6.60 -7.72
C LYS A 5 -28.68 7.19 -7.00
N PRO A 6 -29.09 6.65 -5.84
CA PRO A 6 -30.33 7.06 -5.17
C PRO A 6 -30.28 8.51 -4.67
N ASP A 7 -31.43 9.19 -4.75
CA ASP A 7 -31.66 10.62 -4.48
C ASP A 7 -31.37 11.08 -3.03
N TYR A 8 -30.87 10.18 -2.18
CA TYR A 8 -30.53 10.45 -0.79
C TYR A 8 -29.37 11.46 -0.63
N TYR A 9 -28.50 11.61 -1.64
CA TYR A 9 -27.34 12.51 -1.59
C TYR A 9 -27.66 14.00 -1.84
N ASN A 10 -28.90 14.35 -2.19
CA ASN A 10 -29.27 15.71 -2.62
C ASN A 10 -30.16 16.49 -1.63
N SER A 11 -30.26 16.09 -0.36
CA SER A 11 -31.07 16.81 0.64
C SER A 11 -30.34 18.04 1.18
N VAL A 12 -30.99 19.20 1.07
CA VAL A 12 -30.48 20.56 1.39
C VAL A 12 -30.18 20.78 2.88
N ASN A 13 -30.57 19.85 3.76
CA ASN A 13 -30.49 20.00 5.23
C ASN A 13 -29.51 19.05 5.93
N ASN A 14 -28.49 18.52 5.24
CA ASN A 14 -27.45 17.71 5.88
C ASN A 14 -26.15 18.55 6.08
N PRO A 15 -25.76 18.93 7.32
CA PRO A 15 -24.63 19.84 7.57
C PRO A 15 -23.24 19.17 7.42
N ILE A 16 -23.18 18.04 6.71
CA ILE A 16 -21.95 17.33 6.35
C ILE A 16 -22.05 17.04 4.86
N THR A 17 -21.81 18.04 4.01
CA THR A 17 -21.63 17.78 2.59
C THR A 17 -20.41 16.89 2.46
N PHE A 18 -20.62 15.64 2.07
CA PHE A 18 -19.62 14.66 1.73
C PHE A 18 -18.62 15.28 0.74
N SER A 19 -17.54 15.81 1.28
CA SER A 19 -16.32 16.03 0.52
C SER A 19 -15.99 14.70 -0.14
N SER A 20 -15.99 14.64 -1.47
CA SER A 20 -15.55 13.43 -2.18
C SER A 20 -14.19 12.99 -1.65
N ASP A 21 -13.86 11.70 -1.74
CA ASP A 21 -12.56 11.20 -1.26
C ASP A 21 -11.41 12.05 -1.80
N GLU A 22 -11.50 12.50 -3.06
CA GLU A 22 -10.52 13.40 -3.67
C GLU A 22 -10.41 14.75 -2.94
N VAL A 23 -11.54 15.40 -2.63
CA VAL A 23 -11.51 16.69 -1.92
C VAL A 23 -11.00 16.51 -0.49
N LEU A 24 -11.36 15.42 0.19
CA LEU A 24 -10.84 15.10 1.53
C LEU A 24 -9.31 14.93 1.52
N VAL A 25 -8.78 14.17 0.55
CA VAL A 25 -7.34 13.91 0.43
C VAL A 25 -6.60 15.17 -0.03
N ARG A 26 -7.10 15.90 -1.02
CA ARG A 26 -6.45 17.14 -1.52
C ARG A 26 -6.38 18.24 -0.47
N ASN A 27 -7.35 18.34 0.41
CA ASN A 27 -7.39 19.35 1.47
C ASN A 27 -6.56 18.98 2.72
N TYR A 28 -5.98 17.77 2.75
CA TYR A 28 -5.14 17.36 3.86
C TYR A 28 -3.69 17.84 3.66
N ASN A 29 -3.29 18.83 4.45
CA ASN A 29 -2.00 19.51 4.27
C ASN A 29 -0.80 18.81 4.91
N ASN A 30 -0.99 17.71 5.64
CA ASN A 30 0.06 17.06 6.44
C ASN A 30 0.65 15.80 5.76
N PHE A 31 0.49 15.69 4.44
CA PHE A 31 1.24 14.70 3.66
C PHE A 31 2.67 15.18 3.41
N ASN A 32 3.60 14.24 3.39
CA ASN A 32 4.97 14.46 2.94
C ASN A 32 5.11 14.24 1.43
N LEU A 33 4.17 13.50 0.82
CA LEU A 33 4.07 13.26 -0.61
C LEU A 33 2.97 14.12 -1.24
N THR A 34 3.13 14.42 -2.53
CA THR A 34 2.04 15.04 -3.31
C THR A 34 0.88 14.06 -3.51
N TYR A 35 -0.31 14.59 -3.81
CA TYR A 35 -1.51 13.80 -4.11
C TYR A 35 -1.25 12.71 -5.15
N ASP A 36 -0.61 13.06 -6.27
CA ASP A 36 -0.33 12.13 -7.36
C ASP A 36 0.70 11.07 -6.97
N GLU A 37 1.74 11.43 -6.21
CA GLU A 37 2.73 10.47 -5.70
C GLU A 37 2.13 9.50 -4.68
N LEU A 38 1.18 9.99 -3.87
CA LEU A 38 0.50 9.20 -2.84
C LEU A 38 -0.51 8.22 -3.42
N ILE A 39 -1.17 8.55 -4.54
CA ILE A 39 -2.21 7.67 -5.10
C ILE A 39 -1.63 6.72 -6.15
N ASN A 40 -0.63 7.16 -6.91
CA ASN A 40 -0.04 6.34 -7.95
C ASN A 40 1.01 5.34 -7.41
N ASN A 41 1.18 4.23 -8.13
CA ASN A 41 2.25 3.28 -7.84
C ASN A 41 3.62 3.92 -8.15
N SER A 42 4.55 3.81 -7.20
CA SER A 42 5.93 4.27 -7.40
C SER A 42 6.64 3.46 -8.49
N GLN A 43 7.29 4.18 -9.41
CA GLN A 43 8.13 3.61 -10.47
C GLN A 43 9.53 3.21 -9.98
N ASN A 44 9.88 3.56 -8.74
CA ASN A 44 11.22 3.33 -8.19
C ASN A 44 11.30 2.12 -7.24
N THR A 45 10.24 1.32 -7.18
CA THR A 45 10.22 0.11 -6.34
C THR A 45 11.12 -0.98 -6.91
N ARG A 46 11.57 -1.91 -6.07
CA ARG A 46 12.31 -3.10 -6.53
C ARG A 46 11.55 -3.86 -7.62
N LEU A 47 10.22 -3.95 -7.50
CA LEU A 47 9.38 -4.59 -8.50
C LEU A 47 9.37 -3.83 -9.82
N ALA A 48 9.19 -2.51 -9.78
CA ALA A 48 9.20 -1.67 -10.98
C ALA A 48 10.56 -1.74 -11.72
N ARG A 49 11.67 -1.61 -10.99
CA ARG A 49 13.03 -1.76 -11.56
C ARG A 49 13.29 -3.16 -12.13
N ARG A 50 12.73 -4.21 -11.50
CA ARG A 50 12.83 -5.59 -12.01
C ARG A 50 12.02 -5.77 -13.30
N ASN A 51 10.82 -5.21 -13.34
CA ASN A 51 9.96 -5.23 -14.52
C ASN A 51 10.64 -4.57 -15.71
N GLU A 52 11.22 -3.38 -15.50
CA GLU A 52 11.99 -2.66 -16.52
C GLU A 52 13.20 -3.48 -17.01
N ARG A 53 14.01 -4.02 -16.10
CA ARG A 53 15.21 -4.81 -16.46
C ARG A 53 14.88 -6.08 -17.23
N ASN A 54 13.80 -6.77 -16.85
CA ASN A 54 13.48 -8.10 -17.39
C ASN A 54 12.42 -8.06 -18.50
N GLY A 55 11.90 -6.87 -18.86
CA GLY A 55 10.78 -6.73 -19.79
C GLY A 55 9.48 -7.38 -19.29
N THR A 56 9.33 -7.59 -17.98
CA THR A 56 8.11 -8.18 -17.39
C THR A 56 7.11 -7.11 -17.00
N ASN A 57 5.81 -7.45 -16.98
CA ASN A 57 4.75 -6.53 -16.55
C ASN A 57 4.02 -7.06 -15.30
N ILE A 58 4.77 -7.34 -14.23
CA ILE A 58 4.17 -7.81 -12.97
C ILE A 58 3.48 -6.63 -12.29
N ILE A 59 2.16 -6.71 -12.18
CA ILE A 59 1.33 -5.66 -11.59
C ILE A 59 1.41 -5.74 -10.05
N PRO A 60 1.71 -4.65 -9.34
CA PRO A 60 1.70 -4.63 -7.88
C PRO A 60 0.28 -4.75 -7.31
N ARG A 61 0.18 -5.20 -6.06
CA ARG A 61 -1.08 -5.19 -5.28
C ARG A 61 -1.60 -3.75 -5.11
N ARG A 62 -2.93 -3.60 -5.14
CA ARG A 62 -3.61 -2.38 -4.68
C ARG A 62 -3.14 -1.98 -3.28
N GLN A 63 -2.82 -0.72 -3.10
CA GLN A 63 -2.28 -0.19 -1.85
C GLN A 63 -3.41 0.09 -0.86
N ASN A 64 -3.24 -0.29 0.40
CA ASN A 64 -4.17 0.03 1.48
C ASN A 64 -3.71 1.27 2.26
N ALA A 65 -4.54 1.76 3.17
CA ALA A 65 -4.28 2.97 3.95
C ALA A 65 -2.93 2.92 4.70
N TRP A 66 -2.63 1.79 5.34
CA TRP A 66 -1.35 1.59 6.05
C TRP A 66 -0.14 1.66 5.12
N VAL A 67 -0.18 1.03 3.93
CA VAL A 67 0.93 1.09 2.96
C VAL A 67 1.13 2.52 2.47
N LEU A 68 0.06 3.27 2.25
CA LEU A 68 0.11 4.68 1.88
C LEU A 68 0.72 5.53 2.99
N TYR A 69 0.28 5.35 4.23
CA TYR A 69 0.84 6.02 5.40
C TYR A 69 2.33 5.72 5.58
N LEU A 70 2.71 4.45 5.51
CA LEU A 70 4.10 4.03 5.63
C LEU A 70 4.96 4.67 4.54
N ARG A 71 4.47 4.73 3.30
CA ARG A 71 5.17 5.36 2.19
C ARG A 71 5.33 6.86 2.43
N ASP A 72 4.25 7.53 2.82
CA ASP A 72 4.25 8.97 3.12
C ASP A 72 5.22 9.32 4.25
N LYS A 73 5.16 8.61 5.38
CA LYS A 73 6.00 8.85 6.57
C LYS A 73 7.43 8.32 6.44
N SER A 74 7.74 7.53 5.41
CA SER A 74 9.11 7.09 5.12
C SER A 74 9.85 7.98 4.12
N THR A 75 9.16 8.95 3.51
CA THR A 75 9.77 9.93 2.60
C THR A 75 10.94 10.66 3.29
N GLY A 76 12.12 10.64 2.64
CA GLY A 76 13.33 11.29 3.16
C GLY A 76 13.97 10.60 4.37
N ARG A 77 13.54 9.38 4.76
CA ARG A 77 14.05 8.65 5.93
C ARG A 77 14.58 7.27 5.54
N ASP A 78 15.58 6.76 6.27
CA ASP A 78 16.02 5.37 6.11
C ASP A 78 14.97 4.41 6.68
N VAL A 79 14.28 3.73 5.76
CA VAL A 79 13.09 2.89 6.01
C VAL A 79 13.38 1.73 6.97
N ARG A 80 14.62 1.22 6.99
CA ARG A 80 14.99 0.05 7.80
C ARG A 80 14.95 0.33 9.29
N PHE A 81 15.27 1.55 9.71
CA PHE A 81 15.34 1.92 11.13
C PHE A 81 14.00 2.41 11.69
N GLN A 82 13.04 2.74 10.83
CA GLN A 82 11.88 3.55 11.21
C GLN A 82 10.53 2.82 11.11
N PHE A 83 10.47 1.61 10.54
CA PHE A 83 9.20 0.88 10.41
C PHE A 83 8.44 0.72 11.74
N LYS A 84 9.15 0.36 12.82
CA LYS A 84 8.54 0.21 14.16
C LYS A 84 8.02 1.54 14.71
N GLN A 85 8.73 2.64 14.45
CA GLN A 85 8.32 3.97 14.90
C GLN A 85 7.08 4.44 14.14
N ILE A 86 7.06 4.27 12.81
CA ILE A 86 5.90 4.61 11.97
C ILE A 86 4.68 3.74 12.35
N ALA A 87 4.88 2.47 12.69
CA ALA A 87 3.79 1.62 13.17
C ALA A 87 3.22 2.11 14.51
N LYS A 88 4.08 2.59 15.42
CA LYS A 88 3.63 3.23 16.66
C LYS A 88 2.85 4.51 16.36
N MET A 89 3.36 5.37 15.48
CA MET A 89 2.68 6.60 15.07
C MET A 89 1.28 6.30 14.51
N TRP A 90 1.14 5.31 13.62
CA TRP A 90 -0.16 4.93 13.06
C TRP A 90 -1.20 4.52 14.12
N ASN A 91 -0.77 3.85 15.19
CA ASN A 91 -1.67 3.47 16.28
C ASN A 91 -2.06 4.67 17.17
N GLU A 92 -1.25 5.73 17.17
CA GLU A 92 -1.46 6.97 17.93
C GLU A 92 -2.14 8.07 17.12
N GLU A 93 -2.25 7.92 15.79
CA GLU A 93 -2.92 8.88 14.91
C GLU A 93 -4.41 9.04 15.28
N PRO A 94 -4.96 10.26 15.16
CA PRO A 94 -6.37 10.50 15.36
C PRO A 94 -7.18 9.83 14.24
N LYS A 95 -8.43 9.46 14.56
CA LYS A 95 -9.33 8.74 13.63
C LYS A 95 -9.57 9.50 12.34
N GLU A 96 -9.55 10.82 12.40
CA GLU A 96 -9.72 11.74 11.27
C GLU A 96 -8.59 11.55 10.25
N VAL A 97 -7.34 11.42 10.72
CA VAL A 97 -6.18 11.17 9.86
C VAL A 97 -6.27 9.79 9.23
N ILE A 98 -6.66 8.77 10.01
CA ILE A 98 -6.86 7.41 9.48
C ILE A 98 -7.90 7.42 8.34
N LYS A 99 -9.02 8.12 8.52
CA LYS A 99 -10.06 8.28 7.47
C LYS A 99 -9.53 8.92 6.19
N VAL A 100 -8.62 9.90 6.30
CA VAL A 100 -7.97 10.51 5.14
C VAL A 100 -7.15 9.46 4.37
N TYR A 101 -6.35 8.62 5.05
CA TYR A 101 -5.58 7.56 4.38
C TYR A 101 -6.48 6.43 3.85
N GLU A 102 -7.63 6.17 4.46
CA GLU A 102 -8.65 5.25 3.93
C GLU A 102 -9.29 5.78 2.65
N ALA A 103 -9.59 7.08 2.59
CA ALA A 103 -10.04 7.74 1.36
C ALA A 103 -8.96 7.69 0.27
N ALA A 104 -7.70 7.99 0.62
CA ALA A 104 -6.57 7.87 -0.32
C ALA A 104 -6.41 6.43 -0.85
N ALA A 105 -6.64 5.41 -0.01
CA ALA A 105 -6.60 4.01 -0.43
C ALA A 105 -7.73 3.65 -1.41
N ARG A 106 -8.93 4.22 -1.23
CA ARG A 106 -10.04 4.06 -2.18
C ARG A 106 -9.70 4.69 -3.53
N LEU A 107 -9.19 5.93 -3.55
CA LEU A 107 -8.72 6.58 -4.77
C LEU A 107 -7.57 5.81 -5.46
N ALA A 108 -6.61 5.29 -4.67
CA ALA A 108 -5.52 4.48 -5.22
C ALA A 108 -6.02 3.16 -5.83
N ALA A 109 -7.07 2.57 -5.25
CA ALA A 109 -7.72 1.39 -5.82
C ALA A 109 -8.46 1.73 -7.13
N GLU A 110 -9.15 2.87 -7.20
CA GLU A 110 -9.80 3.36 -8.41
C GLU A 110 -8.77 3.58 -9.53
N ARG A 111 -7.69 4.32 -9.26
CA ARG A 111 -6.59 4.50 -10.23
C ARG A 111 -5.94 3.18 -10.66
N HIS A 112 -5.84 2.22 -9.75
CA HIS A 112 -5.34 0.88 -10.08
C HIS A 112 -6.29 0.14 -11.04
N ILE A 113 -7.60 0.21 -10.79
CA ILE A 113 -8.63 -0.37 -11.67
C ILE A 113 -8.60 0.30 -13.05
N GLU A 114 -8.54 1.62 -13.11
CA GLU A 114 -8.43 2.37 -14.38
C GLU A 114 -7.20 1.93 -15.19
N LYS A 115 -6.07 1.70 -14.51
CA LYS A 115 -4.81 1.36 -15.18
C LYS A 115 -4.69 -0.10 -15.59
N TYR A 116 -5.24 -1.03 -14.80
CA TYR A 116 -4.97 -2.47 -14.94
C TYR A 116 -6.22 -3.33 -15.16
N GLY A 117 -7.40 -2.74 -15.14
CA GLY A 117 -8.67 -3.45 -15.26
C GLY A 117 -9.29 -3.84 -13.92
N SER A 118 -10.61 -4.00 -13.92
CA SER A 118 -11.39 -4.46 -12.77
C SER A 118 -11.21 -5.96 -12.49
N ASP A 119 -10.80 -6.73 -13.50
CA ASP A 119 -10.54 -8.17 -13.48
C ASP A 119 -9.19 -8.54 -12.83
N TYR A 120 -8.34 -7.56 -12.51
CA TYR A 120 -7.09 -7.80 -11.79
C TYR A 120 -7.31 -8.56 -10.48
N LYS A 121 -6.58 -9.67 -10.33
CA LYS A 121 -6.53 -10.48 -9.12
C LYS A 121 -5.09 -10.77 -8.70
N TYR A 122 -4.74 -10.41 -7.47
CA TYR A 122 -3.43 -10.74 -6.91
C TYR A 122 -3.24 -12.26 -6.78
N LYS A 123 -2.13 -12.77 -7.32
CA LYS A 123 -1.74 -14.19 -7.25
C LYS A 123 -0.38 -14.29 -6.55
N PRO A 124 -0.31 -14.68 -5.27
CA PRO A 124 0.96 -14.86 -4.59
C PRO A 124 1.70 -16.08 -5.16
N GLU A 125 3.02 -15.96 -5.33
CA GLU A 125 3.87 -17.12 -5.58
C GLU A 125 3.90 -18.00 -4.33
N LYS A 126 3.81 -19.32 -4.52
CA LYS A 126 3.99 -20.27 -3.41
C LYS A 126 5.46 -20.22 -2.99
N SER A 127 5.73 -19.99 -1.71
CA SER A 127 7.10 -20.13 -1.20
C SER A 127 7.54 -21.58 -1.34
N PHE A 128 8.66 -21.81 -2.01
CA PHE A 128 9.34 -23.10 -1.90
C PHE A 128 9.77 -23.25 -0.44
N LYS A 129 9.26 -24.28 0.25
CA LYS A 129 9.76 -24.65 1.57
C LYS A 129 11.24 -25.00 1.39
N THR A 130 12.14 -24.10 1.79
CA THR A 130 13.54 -24.48 1.99
C THR A 130 13.52 -25.60 3.02
N SER A 131 13.82 -26.82 2.60
CA SER A 131 14.11 -27.91 3.53
C SER A 131 15.16 -27.37 4.49
N LYS A 132 14.86 -27.43 5.80
CA LYS A 132 15.85 -27.15 6.84
C LYS A 132 17.08 -28.00 6.50
N SER A 133 18.18 -27.35 6.12
CA SER A 133 19.49 -27.99 6.03
C SER A 133 19.69 -28.80 7.30
N LEU A 134 19.90 -30.11 7.15
CA LEU A 134 20.32 -31.02 8.22
C LEU A 134 21.63 -30.48 8.81
N LYS A 135 21.54 -29.61 9.82
CA LYS A 135 22.65 -29.36 10.74
C LYS A 135 22.63 -30.49 11.76
N ASN A 136 23.13 -31.65 11.35
CA ASN A 136 23.59 -32.71 12.22
C ASN A 136 24.76 -33.41 11.50
N SER A 137 25.88 -32.72 11.46
CA SER A 137 27.19 -33.32 11.18
C SER A 137 28.21 -32.72 12.15
N SER A 138 27.90 -32.84 13.44
CA SER A 138 28.89 -32.78 14.51
C SER A 138 28.88 -34.14 15.19
N ASN A 139 30.06 -34.79 15.22
CA ASN A 139 30.42 -35.99 15.99
C ASN A 139 30.38 -37.35 15.27
N LEU A 140 31.08 -37.50 14.14
CA LEU A 140 31.47 -38.84 13.67
C LEU A 140 32.79 -38.88 12.87
N ILE A 141 33.79 -38.04 13.19
CA ILE A 141 35.18 -38.29 12.78
C ILE A 141 36.12 -37.76 13.87
N PHE A 142 36.29 -38.50 14.96
CA PHE A 142 37.53 -38.56 15.77
C PHE A 142 37.42 -39.80 16.67
N SER A 143 37.54 -40.97 16.07
CA SER A 143 37.83 -42.23 16.76
C SER A 143 38.70 -43.11 15.86
N LYS A 144 39.92 -42.62 15.59
CA LYS A 144 41.08 -43.43 15.22
C LYS A 144 42.28 -42.50 15.16
N PHE A 145 43.07 -42.50 16.23
CA PHE A 145 44.51 -42.75 16.30
C PHE A 145 44.96 -42.48 17.73
#